data_AF-A0AB34KSA7-F1
#
_entry.id   AF-A0AB34KSA7-F1
#
_cell.length_a   1.000
_cell.length_b   1.000
_cell.length_c   1.000
_cell.angle_alpha   90.00
_cell.angle_beta   90.00
_cell.angle_gamma   90.00
#
_symmetry.space_group_name_H-M   'P 1'
#
loop_
_entity.id
_entity.type
_entity.pdbx_description
1 polymer ?
#
loop_
_entity_poly.entity_id
_entity_poly.type
_entity_poly.pdbx_seq_one_letter_code
_entity_poly.pdbx_strand_id
1 'polypeptide(L)'
;MPGSTFDQFRLFSTDAYGLERLFRLVQAAVQIVLAIAISPPDSTPQLTNLLTGRELKRPLAELNSLLGLVRRFLRTFRFFDAFTDSYNVFLSMSAPAGSKQADSSQFLLKTLDGLAGTFNGLYLFLETLGLVDALGIPELAILGPELERALKIESQRCWFFALAAGALACLVRLHQMQALAAPSKTKFEKEGKEGEKRRAAEKEAQDSKIAGQRWRLKRKLVASLLDLALPGSVVGWIPVSMGTVGWVTLVTSVMTGLDVWERCGNEIGRI
;
A
#
# COMPACT_ATOMS: atom_id res chain seq x y z
N MET A 1 -7.29 -9.53 28.20
CA MET A 1 -6.04 -8.78 28.50
C MET A 1 -5.48 -8.31 27.17
N PRO A 2 -4.88 -7.11 27.04
CA PRO A 2 -4.17 -6.80 25.81
C PRO A 2 -3.09 -7.89 25.64
N GLY A 3 -3.19 -8.69 24.59
CA GLY A 3 -2.21 -9.75 24.40
C GLY A 3 -0.81 -9.15 24.30
N SER A 4 0.19 -9.92 24.70
CA SER A 4 1.53 -9.38 24.86
C SER A 4 2.03 -8.83 23.51
N THR A 5 2.85 -7.76 23.54
CA THR A 5 3.51 -7.24 22.34
C THR A 5 4.26 -8.34 21.59
N PHE A 6 4.72 -9.36 22.31
CA PHE A 6 5.33 -10.55 21.76
C PHE A 6 4.35 -11.37 20.89
N ASP A 7 3.11 -11.58 21.32
CA ASP A 7 2.08 -12.28 20.52
C ASP A 7 1.76 -11.51 19.23
N GLN A 8 1.68 -10.18 19.33
CA GLN A 8 1.45 -9.32 18.17
C GLN A 8 2.61 -9.39 17.18
N PHE A 9 3.84 -9.37 17.68
CA PHE A 9 5.02 -9.56 16.85
C PHE A 9 5.07 -10.95 16.21
N ARG A 10 4.71 -12.00 16.97
CA ARG A 10 4.62 -13.36 16.44
C ARG A 10 3.67 -13.41 15.24
N LEU A 11 2.43 -12.92 15.38
CA LEU A 11 1.46 -12.90 14.28
C LEU A 11 1.96 -12.08 13.09
N PHE A 12 2.51 -10.88 13.35
CA PHE A 12 3.05 -10.01 12.30
C PHE A 12 4.18 -10.68 11.51
N SER A 13 5.09 -11.38 12.20
CA SER A 13 6.25 -12.04 11.60
C SER A 13 5.89 -13.32 10.82
N THR A 14 4.74 -13.92 11.10
CA THR A 14 4.23 -15.11 10.38
C THR A 14 3.23 -14.74 9.28
N ASP A 15 2.77 -13.49 9.24
CA ASP A 15 1.85 -13.00 8.23
C ASP A 15 2.61 -12.59 6.96
N ALA A 16 2.18 -13.10 5.81
CA ALA A 16 2.82 -12.83 4.52
C ALA A 16 2.81 -11.33 4.18
N TYR A 17 1.78 -10.59 4.60
CA TYR A 17 1.73 -9.14 4.42
C TYR A 17 2.76 -8.44 5.32
N GLY A 18 2.87 -8.84 6.59
CA GLY A 18 3.88 -8.31 7.53
C GLY A 18 5.31 -8.54 7.05
N LEU A 19 5.62 -9.78 6.63
CA LEU A 19 6.92 -10.14 6.06
C LEU A 19 7.25 -9.33 4.81
N GLU A 20 6.32 -9.18 3.87
CA GLU A 20 6.55 -8.40 2.66
C GLU A 20 6.89 -6.93 2.98
N ARG A 21 6.20 -6.31 3.96
CA ARG A 21 6.50 -4.95 4.41
C ARG A 21 7.84 -4.85 5.13
N LEU A 22 8.22 -5.86 5.90
CA LEU A 22 9.53 -5.93 6.54
C LEU A 22 10.65 -6.00 5.50
N PHE A 23 10.54 -6.90 4.52
CA PHE A 23 11.52 -6.98 3.42
C PHE A 23 11.54 -5.71 2.58
N ARG A 24 10.38 -5.06 2.36
CA ARG A 24 10.30 -3.76 1.68
C ARG A 24 11.07 -2.68 2.45
N LEU A 25 10.97 -2.66 3.77
CA LEU A 25 11.69 -1.74 4.64
C LEU A 25 13.21 -1.96 4.58
N VAL A 26 13.65 -3.22 4.68
CA VAL A 26 15.07 -3.58 4.56
C VAL A 26 15.60 -3.22 3.18
N GLN A 27 14.85 -3.51 2.12
CA GLN A 27 15.20 -3.15 0.75
C GLN A 27 15.36 -1.63 0.59
N ALA A 28 14.44 -0.86 1.16
CA ALA A 28 14.52 0.60 1.13
C ALA A 28 15.79 1.14 1.82
N ALA A 29 16.17 0.55 2.97
CA ALA A 29 17.40 0.91 3.66
C ALA A 29 18.65 0.60 2.81
N VAL A 30 18.71 -0.59 2.20
CA VAL A 30 19.79 -0.97 1.27
C VAL A 30 19.86 -0.01 0.09
N GLN A 31 18.71 0.36 -0.48
CA GLN A 31 18.62 1.30 -1.60
C GLN A 31 19.14 2.71 -1.23
N ILE A 32 18.87 3.20 -0.03
CA ILE A 32 19.39 4.49 0.46
C ILE A 32 20.90 4.45 0.62
N VAL A 33 21.44 3.39 1.25
CA VAL A 33 22.89 3.21 1.42
C VAL A 33 23.58 3.12 0.06
N LEU A 34 22.99 2.39 -0.88
CA LEU A 34 23.49 2.26 -2.26
C LEU A 34 23.48 3.61 -2.99
N ALA A 35 22.43 4.43 -2.82
CA ALA A 35 22.36 5.77 -3.40
C ALA A 35 23.44 6.72 -2.85
N ILE A 36 23.77 6.63 -1.56
CA ILE A 36 24.87 7.38 -0.94
C ILE A 36 26.22 6.91 -1.49
N ALA A 37 26.42 5.60 -1.63
CA ALA A 37 27.67 5.02 -2.15
C ALA A 37 27.94 5.35 -3.64
N ILE A 38 26.90 5.67 -4.40
CA ILE A 38 26.99 6.04 -5.83
C ILE A 38 27.12 7.57 -6.00
N SER A 39 26.74 8.38 -5.01
CA SER A 39 26.81 9.83 -5.11
C SER A 39 28.24 10.35 -5.27
N PRO A 40 28.46 11.45 -6.03
CA PRO A 40 29.76 12.09 -6.16
C PRO A 40 30.35 12.47 -4.78
N PRO A 41 31.68 12.33 -4.58
CA PRO A 41 32.33 12.58 -3.30
C PRO A 41 32.18 14.02 -2.79
N ASP A 42 31.93 14.98 -3.69
CA ASP A 42 31.79 16.41 -3.37
C ASP A 42 30.56 16.71 -2.48
N SER A 43 29.54 15.85 -2.50
CA SER A 43 28.27 16.09 -1.78
C SER A 43 28.33 15.66 -0.31
N THR A 44 29.14 14.65 0.03
CA THR A 44 29.23 14.05 1.39
C THR A 44 30.58 13.36 1.64
N PRO A 45 31.71 14.08 1.66
CA PRO A 45 33.05 13.47 1.63
C PRO A 45 33.37 12.55 2.82
N GLN A 46 32.73 12.75 3.97
CA GLN A 46 32.97 11.93 5.17
C GLN A 46 32.20 10.58 5.12
N LEU A 47 30.98 10.59 4.60
CA LEU A 47 30.11 9.43 4.53
C LEU A 47 30.43 8.56 3.31
N THR A 48 30.82 9.19 2.19
CA THR A 48 31.33 8.48 1.03
C THR A 48 32.60 7.74 1.40
N ASN A 49 33.64 8.37 1.96
CA ASN A 49 34.89 7.70 2.31
C ASN A 49 34.74 6.50 3.27
N LEU A 50 33.77 6.51 4.19
CA LEU A 50 33.47 5.38 5.07
C LEU A 50 32.82 4.20 4.30
N LEU A 51 31.99 4.50 3.29
CA LEU A 51 31.22 3.53 2.50
C LEU A 51 31.92 3.11 1.18
N THR A 52 32.78 3.96 0.62
CA THR A 52 33.53 3.76 -0.63
C THR A 52 34.88 3.07 -0.41
N GLY A 53 35.33 2.92 0.84
CA GLY A 53 36.56 2.19 1.18
C GLY A 53 36.52 0.67 0.93
N ARG A 54 35.38 0.11 0.49
CA ARG A 54 35.25 -1.33 0.15
C ARG A 54 34.32 -1.53 -1.05
N GLU A 55 34.59 -2.61 -1.79
CA GLU A 55 33.86 -3.26 -2.90
C GLU A 55 32.35 -3.54 -2.66
N LEU A 56 31.66 -2.81 -1.78
CA LEU A 56 30.31 -3.07 -1.29
C LEU A 56 29.20 -2.73 -2.30
N LYS A 57 29.49 -2.01 -3.39
CA LYS A 57 28.46 -1.59 -4.37
C LYS A 57 27.77 -2.78 -5.03
N ARG A 58 28.55 -3.75 -5.52
CA ARG A 58 28.03 -4.97 -6.17
C ARG A 58 27.18 -5.83 -5.22
N PRO A 59 27.68 -6.23 -4.02
CA PRO A 59 26.88 -7.03 -3.12
C PRO A 59 25.65 -6.29 -2.58
N LEU A 60 25.69 -4.96 -2.42
CA LEU A 60 24.50 -4.17 -2.05
C LEU A 60 23.45 -4.16 -3.18
N ALA A 61 23.89 -4.05 -4.45
CA ALA A 61 22.99 -4.12 -5.60
C ALA A 61 22.36 -5.52 -5.74
N GLU A 62 23.16 -6.58 -5.55
CA GLU A 62 22.68 -7.97 -5.53
C GLU A 62 21.69 -8.20 -4.39
N LEU A 63 22.02 -7.76 -3.17
CA LEU A 63 21.13 -7.84 -2.01
C LEU A 63 19.80 -7.12 -2.28
N ASN A 64 19.85 -5.91 -2.87
CA ASN A 64 18.65 -5.15 -3.22
C ASN A 64 17.78 -5.90 -4.24
N SER A 65 18.39 -6.57 -5.21
CA SER A 65 17.70 -7.41 -6.19
C SER A 65 17.06 -8.63 -5.52
N LEU A 66 17.81 -9.34 -4.67
CA LEU A 66 17.34 -10.52 -3.93
C LEU A 66 16.17 -10.18 -2.99
N LEU A 67 16.24 -9.05 -2.27
CA LEU A 67 15.13 -8.58 -1.45
C LEU A 67 13.87 -8.27 -2.28
N GLY A 68 14.06 -7.69 -3.47
CA GLY A 68 12.98 -7.50 -4.44
C GLY A 68 12.35 -8.82 -4.89
N LEU A 69 13.18 -9.83 -5.17
CA LEU A 69 12.75 -11.16 -5.57
C LEU A 69 11.98 -11.88 -4.46
N VAL A 70 12.48 -11.87 -3.22
CA VAL A 70 11.79 -12.45 -2.05
C VAL A 70 10.40 -11.84 -1.89
N ARG A 71 10.27 -10.52 -2.05
CA ARG A 71 8.96 -9.85 -1.97
C ARG A 71 8.02 -10.27 -3.09
N ARG A 72 8.54 -10.52 -4.30
CA ARG A 72 7.74 -11.06 -5.42
C ARG A 72 7.23 -12.47 -5.12
N PHE A 73 8.04 -13.31 -4.48
CA PHE A 73 7.61 -14.64 -4.03
C PHE A 73 6.47 -14.57 -2.99
N LEU A 74 6.56 -13.65 -2.02
CA LEU A 74 5.51 -13.47 -1.00
C LEU A 74 4.15 -13.04 -1.56
N ARG A 75 4.11 -12.57 -2.82
CA ARG A 75 2.90 -12.03 -3.46
C ARG A 75 2.45 -12.78 -4.70
N THR A 76 3.13 -13.85 -5.11
CA THR A 76 2.92 -14.57 -6.37
C THR A 76 1.46 -14.93 -6.64
N PHE A 77 0.69 -15.32 -5.63
CA PHE A 77 -0.72 -15.72 -5.80
C PHE A 77 -1.74 -14.67 -5.37
N ARG A 78 -1.29 -13.48 -4.92
CA ARG A 78 -2.19 -12.41 -4.45
C ARG A 78 -3.00 -11.76 -5.57
N PHE A 79 -2.68 -12.05 -6.84
CA PHE A 79 -3.52 -11.61 -7.96
C PHE A 79 -4.92 -12.25 -7.93
N PHE A 80 -5.06 -13.46 -7.38
CA PHE A 80 -6.37 -14.10 -7.20
C PHE A 80 -7.24 -13.26 -6.26
N ASP A 81 -6.72 -12.92 -5.07
CA ASP A 81 -7.43 -12.05 -4.12
C ASP A 81 -7.84 -10.72 -4.77
N ALA A 82 -6.91 -10.08 -5.48
CA ALA A 82 -7.17 -8.79 -6.14
C ALA A 82 -8.26 -8.88 -7.23
N PHE A 83 -8.26 -9.95 -8.04
CA PHE A 83 -9.31 -10.15 -9.04
C PHE A 83 -10.64 -10.54 -8.42
N THR A 84 -10.65 -11.38 -7.39
CA THR A 84 -11.87 -11.75 -6.67
C THR A 84 -12.50 -10.54 -5.99
N ASP A 85 -11.70 -9.71 -5.31
CA ASP A 85 -12.18 -8.47 -4.68
C ASP A 85 -12.80 -7.52 -5.71
N SER A 86 -12.12 -7.31 -6.84
CA SER A 86 -12.62 -6.47 -7.93
C SER A 86 -13.91 -7.03 -8.55
N TYR A 87 -13.94 -8.34 -8.82
CA TYR A 87 -15.10 -9.04 -9.36
C TYR A 87 -16.33 -8.88 -8.47
N ASN A 88 -16.16 -9.05 -7.15
CA ASN A 88 -17.23 -8.87 -6.17
C ASN A 88 -17.77 -7.44 -6.14
N VAL A 89 -16.90 -6.43 -6.31
CA VAL A 89 -17.32 -5.01 -6.41
C VAL A 89 -18.19 -4.81 -7.64
N PHE A 90 -17.78 -5.31 -8.80
CA PHE A 90 -18.56 -5.20 -10.04
C PHE A 90 -19.88 -5.98 -9.97
N LEU A 91 -19.88 -7.18 -9.40
CA LEU A 91 -21.09 -7.97 -9.19
C LEU A 91 -22.10 -7.22 -8.31
N SER A 92 -21.64 -6.54 -7.25
CA SER A 92 -22.48 -5.69 -6.40
C SER A 92 -23.06 -4.45 -7.11
N MET A 93 -22.53 -4.13 -8.29
CA MET A 93 -22.98 -3.02 -9.14
C MET A 93 -24.03 -3.50 -10.15
N SER A 94 -23.93 -4.76 -10.59
CA SER A 94 -24.84 -5.39 -11.56
C SER A 94 -26.08 -6.04 -10.95
N ALA A 95 -26.16 -6.17 -9.62
CA ALA A 95 -27.33 -6.73 -8.94
C ALA A 95 -28.60 -5.92 -9.24
N PRO A 96 -29.75 -6.57 -9.53
CA PRO A 96 -30.98 -5.88 -9.88
C PRO A 96 -31.40 -4.92 -8.75
N ALA A 97 -31.51 -3.63 -9.08
CA ALA A 97 -31.71 -2.57 -8.13
C ALA A 97 -33.09 -2.67 -7.45
N GLY A 98 -33.10 -3.01 -6.16
CA GLY A 98 -34.21 -2.66 -5.28
C GLY A 98 -34.26 -1.15 -5.07
N SER A 99 -34.96 -0.45 -5.97
CA SER A 99 -35.50 0.91 -5.86
C SER A 99 -34.90 1.84 -4.79
N LYS A 100 -33.63 2.22 -4.93
CA LYS A 100 -33.12 3.52 -4.49
C LYS A 100 -32.15 4.01 -5.56
N GLN A 101 -32.43 5.19 -6.11
CA GLN A 101 -31.59 5.87 -7.09
C GLN A 101 -30.14 5.81 -6.62
N ALA A 102 -29.29 5.08 -7.36
CA ALA A 102 -27.89 4.95 -7.02
C ALA A 102 -27.27 6.36 -7.08
N ASP A 103 -26.89 6.88 -5.92
CA ASP A 103 -26.15 8.12 -5.79
C ASP A 103 -24.94 8.04 -6.75
N SER A 104 -24.84 8.99 -7.69
CA SER A 104 -23.77 9.01 -8.70
C SER A 104 -22.37 8.92 -8.07
N SER A 105 -22.22 9.41 -6.84
CA SER A 105 -20.97 9.32 -6.09
C SER A 105 -20.65 7.90 -5.63
N GLN A 106 -21.65 7.08 -5.28
CA GLN A 106 -21.48 5.66 -4.95
C GLN A 106 -21.10 4.83 -6.18
N PHE A 107 -21.70 5.13 -7.33
CA PHE A 107 -21.32 4.50 -8.60
C PHE A 107 -19.86 4.81 -8.97
N LEU A 108 -19.45 6.08 -8.86
CA LEU A 108 -18.08 6.50 -9.11
C LEU A 108 -17.08 5.78 -8.17
N LEU A 109 -17.39 5.73 -6.87
CA LEU A 109 -16.54 5.06 -5.89
C LEU A 109 -16.37 3.58 -6.19
N LYS A 110 -17.46 2.84 -6.42
CA LYS A 110 -17.39 1.42 -6.75
C LYS A 110 -16.62 1.18 -8.05
N THR A 111 -16.76 2.06 -9.04
CA THR A 111 -15.99 2.00 -10.28
C THR A 111 -14.49 2.19 -10.02
N LEU A 112 -14.11 3.18 -9.23
CA LEU A 112 -12.70 3.42 -8.87
C LEU A 112 -12.11 2.27 -8.05
N ASP A 113 -12.86 1.71 -7.10
CA ASP A 113 -12.44 0.56 -6.30
C ASP A 113 -12.25 -0.69 -7.17
N GLY A 114 -13.19 -0.97 -8.09
CA GLY A 114 -13.08 -2.08 -9.05
C GLY A 114 -11.89 -1.90 -9.98
N LEU A 115 -11.70 -0.71 -10.56
CA LEU A 115 -10.53 -0.42 -11.39
C LEU A 115 -9.21 -0.58 -10.62
N ALA A 116 -9.15 -0.06 -9.39
CA ALA A 116 -7.96 -0.21 -8.54
C ALA A 116 -7.64 -1.68 -8.28
N GLY A 117 -8.66 -2.51 -7.98
CA GLY A 117 -8.51 -3.95 -7.80
C GLY A 117 -8.05 -4.67 -9.06
N THR A 118 -8.66 -4.38 -10.21
CA THR A 118 -8.31 -4.99 -11.51
C THR A 118 -6.89 -4.67 -11.92
N PHE A 119 -6.48 -3.39 -11.88
CA PHE A 119 -5.12 -3.00 -12.23
C PHE A 119 -4.08 -3.56 -11.24
N ASN A 120 -4.42 -3.66 -9.95
CA ASN A 120 -3.56 -4.30 -8.96
C ASN A 120 -3.43 -5.81 -9.23
N GLY A 121 -4.53 -6.47 -9.62
CA GLY A 121 -4.53 -7.88 -10.03
C GLY A 121 -3.66 -8.10 -11.26
N LEU A 122 -3.79 -7.26 -12.30
CA LEU A 122 -2.95 -7.31 -13.50
C LEU A 122 -1.46 -7.09 -13.17
N TYR A 123 -1.15 -6.12 -12.30
CA TYR A 123 0.21 -5.89 -11.82
C TYR A 123 0.83 -7.15 -11.21
N LEU A 124 0.11 -7.78 -10.27
CA LEU A 124 0.53 -8.99 -9.58
C LEU A 124 0.66 -10.18 -10.54
N PHE A 125 -0.33 -10.35 -11.43
CA PHE A 125 -0.33 -11.41 -12.42
C PHE A 125 0.86 -11.30 -13.37
N LEU A 126 1.14 -10.12 -13.90
CA LEU A 126 2.30 -9.88 -14.75
C LEU A 126 3.60 -10.13 -13.98
N GLU A 127 3.76 -9.66 -12.73
CA GLU A 127 4.97 -10.00 -11.97
C GLU A 127 5.15 -11.51 -11.75
N THR A 128 4.06 -12.26 -11.60
CA THR A 128 4.10 -13.72 -11.49
C THR A 128 4.53 -14.39 -12.78
N LEU A 129 4.08 -13.91 -13.95
CA LEU A 129 4.54 -14.43 -15.24
C LEU A 129 6.05 -14.21 -15.44
N GLY A 130 6.56 -13.04 -15.05
CA GLY A 130 7.99 -12.71 -15.13
C GLY A 130 8.85 -13.28 -13.99
N LEU A 131 8.28 -14.07 -13.07
CA LEU A 131 8.98 -14.52 -11.87
C LEU A 131 10.09 -15.53 -12.19
N VAL A 132 9.85 -16.42 -13.17
CA VAL A 132 10.81 -17.47 -13.54
C VAL A 132 12.05 -16.85 -14.18
N ASP A 133 11.87 -15.97 -15.17
CA ASP A 133 12.98 -15.23 -15.78
C ASP A 133 13.72 -14.36 -14.75
N ALA A 134 13.01 -13.79 -13.77
CA ALA A 134 13.62 -13.00 -12.69
C ALA A 134 14.53 -13.81 -11.74
N LEU A 135 14.51 -15.16 -11.80
CA LEU A 135 15.48 -16.00 -11.09
C LEU A 135 16.89 -15.93 -11.68
N GLY A 136 17.01 -15.47 -12.94
CA GLY A 136 18.29 -15.35 -13.63
C GLY A 136 18.97 -16.68 -13.96
N ILE A 137 18.20 -17.78 -14.04
CA ILE A 137 18.71 -19.08 -14.45
C ILE A 137 18.58 -19.18 -15.98
N PRO A 138 19.69 -19.16 -16.74
CA PRO A 138 19.65 -19.03 -18.21
C PRO A 138 18.83 -20.11 -18.91
N GLU A 139 18.85 -21.34 -18.39
CA GLU A 139 18.16 -22.50 -18.95
C GLU A 139 16.63 -22.47 -18.71
N LEU A 140 16.17 -21.61 -17.80
CA LEU A 140 14.76 -21.46 -17.41
C LEU A 140 14.15 -20.13 -17.86
N ALA A 141 14.90 -19.30 -18.61
CA ALA A 141 14.41 -18.03 -19.14
C ALA A 141 13.46 -18.25 -20.33
N ILE A 142 12.16 -18.38 -20.04
CA ILE A 142 11.12 -18.72 -21.03
C ILE A 142 10.74 -17.49 -21.87
N LEU A 143 10.70 -16.31 -21.24
CA LEU A 143 10.23 -15.07 -21.89
C LEU A 143 11.36 -14.41 -22.68
N GLY A 144 12.61 -14.57 -22.23
CA GLY A 144 13.77 -13.88 -22.79
C GLY A 144 13.82 -12.40 -22.40
N PRO A 145 14.95 -11.71 -22.64
CA PRO A 145 15.25 -10.41 -22.03
C PRO A 145 14.34 -9.27 -22.52
N GLU A 146 13.89 -9.32 -23.79
CA GLU A 146 13.04 -8.28 -24.37
C GLU A 146 11.61 -8.35 -23.85
N LEU A 147 11.04 -9.56 -23.78
CA LEU A 147 9.69 -9.76 -23.26
C LEU A 147 9.64 -9.56 -21.74
N GLU A 148 10.65 -10.02 -21.00
CA GLU A 148 10.76 -9.75 -19.56
C GLU A 148 10.76 -8.24 -19.27
N ARG A 149 11.54 -7.47 -20.05
CA ARG A 149 11.59 -6.00 -19.92
C ARG A 149 10.23 -5.37 -20.23
N ALA A 150 9.58 -5.78 -21.32
CA ALA A 150 8.26 -5.27 -21.69
C ALA A 150 7.22 -5.57 -20.59
N LEU A 151 7.21 -6.81 -20.11
CA LEU A 151 6.29 -7.29 -19.09
C LEU A 151 6.52 -6.60 -17.74
N LYS A 152 7.77 -6.30 -17.38
CA LYS A 152 8.12 -5.46 -16.23
C LYS A 152 7.54 -4.05 -16.37
N ILE A 153 7.67 -3.42 -17.54
CA ILE A 153 7.12 -2.07 -17.76
C ILE A 153 5.59 -2.06 -17.69
N GLU A 154 4.91 -3.01 -18.34
CA GLU A 154 3.44 -3.11 -18.30
C GLU A 154 2.92 -3.40 -16.89
N SER A 155 3.63 -4.25 -16.15
CA SER A 155 3.36 -4.51 -14.74
C SER A 155 3.41 -3.21 -13.91
N GLN A 156 4.46 -2.39 -14.09
CA GLN A 156 4.57 -1.10 -13.39
C GLN A 156 3.49 -0.09 -13.82
N ARG A 157 3.10 -0.04 -15.10
CA ARG A 157 1.99 0.81 -15.57
C ARG A 157 0.68 0.44 -14.88
N CYS A 158 0.38 -0.85 -14.80
CA CYS A 158 -0.79 -1.36 -14.09
C CYS A 158 -0.74 -0.98 -12.60
N TRP A 159 0.41 -1.13 -11.95
CA TRP A 159 0.55 -0.73 -10.54
C TRP A 159 0.29 0.78 -10.34
N PHE A 160 0.82 1.61 -11.22
CA PHE A 160 0.58 3.06 -11.18
C PHE A 160 -0.91 3.38 -11.28
N PHE A 161 -1.63 2.80 -12.26
CA PHE A 161 -3.07 3.03 -12.42
C PHE A 161 -3.88 2.52 -11.23
N ALA A 162 -3.49 1.39 -10.63
CA ALA A 162 -4.12 0.88 -9.43
C ALA A 162 -4.01 1.87 -8.25
N LEU A 163 -2.82 2.43 -8.04
CA LEU A 163 -2.56 3.43 -7.01
C LEU A 163 -3.32 4.73 -7.27
N ALA A 164 -3.35 5.19 -8.53
CA ALA A 164 -4.06 6.40 -8.91
C ALA A 164 -5.58 6.28 -8.69
N ALA A 165 -6.19 5.18 -9.14
CA ALA A 165 -7.61 4.90 -8.92
C ALA A 165 -7.93 4.78 -7.41
N GLY A 166 -7.08 4.07 -6.65
CA GLY A 166 -7.23 3.94 -5.20
C GLY A 166 -7.09 5.26 -4.45
N ALA A 167 -6.18 6.15 -4.87
CA ALA A 167 -6.01 7.48 -4.30
C ALA A 167 -7.23 8.37 -4.59
N LEU A 168 -7.76 8.35 -5.82
CA LEU A 168 -8.99 9.05 -6.19
C LEU A 168 -10.18 8.56 -5.36
N ALA A 169 -10.33 7.25 -5.17
CA ALA A 169 -11.38 6.69 -4.31
C ALA A 169 -11.25 7.19 -2.86
N CYS A 170 -10.03 7.27 -2.32
CA CYS A 170 -9.79 7.82 -0.98
C CYS A 170 -10.15 9.30 -0.88
N LEU A 171 -9.83 10.10 -1.91
CA LEU A 171 -10.20 11.53 -1.97
C LEU A 171 -11.71 11.73 -1.97
N VAL A 172 -12.44 10.98 -2.80
CA VAL A 172 -13.91 11.07 -2.86
C VAL A 172 -14.53 10.67 -1.51
N ARG A 173 -14.04 9.61 -0.86
CA ARG A 173 -14.51 9.21 0.49
C ARG A 173 -14.23 10.29 1.54
N LEU A 174 -13.04 10.89 1.52
CA LEU A 174 -12.71 11.98 2.45
C LEU A 174 -13.61 13.20 2.26
N HIS A 175 -13.90 13.56 1.00
CA HIS A 175 -14.81 14.65 0.67
C HIS A 175 -16.24 14.38 1.15
N GLN A 176 -16.77 13.16 0.92
CA GLN A 176 -18.08 12.75 1.43
C GLN A 176 -18.14 12.81 2.97
N MET A 177 -17.10 12.32 3.65
CA MET A 177 -17.02 12.37 5.11
C MET A 177 -16.98 13.81 5.64
N GLN A 178 -16.43 14.78 4.89
CA GLN A 178 -16.47 16.19 5.26
C GLN A 178 -17.87 16.78 5.09
N ALA A 179 -18.56 16.48 3.98
CA ALA A 179 -19.92 16.93 3.73
C ALA A 179 -20.92 16.43 4.79
N LEU A 180 -20.75 15.18 5.25
CA LEU A 180 -21.58 14.57 6.31
C LEU A 180 -21.34 15.13 7.71
N ALA A 181 -20.23 15.83 7.95
CA ALA A 181 -19.90 16.41 9.25
C ALA A 181 -20.27 17.90 9.39
N ALA A 182 -20.98 18.46 8.40
CA ALA A 182 -21.62 19.75 8.57
C ALA A 182 -22.71 19.64 9.66
N PRO A 183 -22.78 20.57 10.63
CA PRO A 183 -23.70 20.43 11.76
C PRO A 183 -25.15 20.51 11.30
N SER A 184 -25.90 19.40 11.41
CA SER A 184 -27.35 19.45 11.30
C SER A 184 -27.87 20.22 12.53
N LYS A 185 -28.56 21.34 12.28
CA LYS A 185 -29.29 22.09 13.31
C LYS A 185 -30.52 21.30 13.77
N THR A 186 -30.32 20.17 14.43
CA THR A 186 -31.42 19.39 14.98
C THR A 186 -31.58 19.80 16.44
N LYS A 187 -32.65 20.57 16.74
CA LYS A 187 -33.10 20.85 18.10
C LYS A 187 -33.36 19.52 18.79
N PHE A 188 -32.54 19.15 19.78
CA PHE A 188 -32.81 17.99 20.61
C PHE A 188 -33.71 18.41 21.78
N GLU A 189 -34.87 17.78 21.86
CA GLU A 189 -35.75 17.82 23.02
C GLU A 189 -35.06 17.22 24.25
N LYS A 190 -35.34 17.79 25.42
CA LYS A 190 -34.74 17.45 26.71
C LYS A 190 -35.15 16.04 27.14
N GLU A 191 -34.23 15.09 27.03
CA GLU A 191 -34.28 13.82 27.76
C GLU A 191 -33.54 13.92 29.10
N GLY A 192 -33.92 13.08 30.07
CA GLY A 192 -33.38 13.11 31.44
C GLY A 192 -31.87 12.87 31.54
N LYS A 193 -31.28 13.31 32.67
CA LYS A 193 -29.82 13.34 32.94
C LYS A 193 -29.05 12.04 32.65
N GLU A 194 -29.69 10.88 32.77
CA GLU A 194 -29.07 9.57 32.52
C GLU A 194 -29.06 9.20 31.02
N GLY A 195 -30.12 9.57 30.29
CA GLY A 195 -30.18 9.46 28.83
C GLY A 195 -29.23 10.43 28.13
N GLU A 196 -29.05 11.63 28.69
CA GLU A 196 -28.11 12.64 28.19
C GLU A 196 -26.64 12.15 28.30
N LYS A 197 -26.27 11.52 29.42
CA LYS A 197 -24.92 10.92 29.59
C LYS A 197 -24.68 9.75 28.63
N ARG A 198 -25.65 8.86 28.43
CA ARG A 198 -25.52 7.75 27.47
C ARG A 198 -25.41 8.26 26.04
N ARG A 199 -26.22 9.25 25.64
CA ARG A 199 -26.16 9.89 24.32
C ARG A 199 -24.86 10.65 24.08
N ALA A 200 -24.32 11.31 25.11
CA ALA A 200 -23.03 11.97 25.04
C ALA A 200 -21.90 10.95 24.81
N ALA A 201 -21.91 9.84 25.57
CA ALA A 201 -20.93 8.76 25.39
C ALA A 201 -21.04 8.06 24.03
N GLU A 202 -22.26 7.85 23.51
CA GLU A 202 -22.49 7.29 22.17
C GLU A 202 -22.01 8.23 21.06
N LYS A 203 -22.27 9.54 21.17
CA LYS A 203 -21.76 10.55 20.24
C LYS A 203 -20.24 10.61 20.27
N GLU A 204 -19.63 10.62 21.45
CA GLU A 204 -18.16 10.64 21.61
C GLU A 204 -17.52 9.37 21.01
N ALA A 205 -18.13 8.20 21.24
CA ALA A 205 -17.69 6.94 20.64
C ALA A 205 -17.86 6.96 19.10
N GLN A 206 -18.93 7.56 18.58
CA GLN A 206 -19.16 7.70 17.14
C GLN A 206 -18.17 8.67 16.50
N ASP A 207 -17.90 9.82 17.14
CA ASP A 207 -16.95 10.81 16.68
C ASP A 207 -15.52 10.25 16.67
N SER A 208 -15.15 9.49 17.70
CA SER A 208 -13.87 8.77 17.76
C SER A 208 -13.73 7.75 16.62
N LYS A 209 -14.79 6.97 16.33
CA LYS A 209 -14.80 6.03 15.19
C LYS A 209 -14.64 6.75 13.85
N ILE A 210 -15.36 7.86 13.64
CA ILE A 210 -15.27 8.66 12.41
C ILE A 210 -13.87 9.27 12.27
N ALA A 211 -13.30 9.81 13.35
CA ALA A 211 -11.94 10.34 13.36
C ALA A 211 -10.91 9.26 13.01
N GLY A 212 -11.04 8.06 13.59
CA GLY A 212 -10.20 6.91 13.28
C GLY A 212 -10.31 6.47 11.82
N GLN A 213 -11.53 6.37 11.26
CA GLN A 213 -11.74 6.04 9.85
C GLN A 213 -11.13 7.10 8.91
N ARG A 214 -11.32 8.38 9.21
CA ARG A 214 -10.71 9.50 8.47
C ARG A 214 -9.18 9.43 8.51
N TRP A 215 -8.60 9.15 9.67
CA TRP A 215 -7.15 9.00 9.82
C TRP A 215 -6.61 7.86 8.96
N ARG A 216 -7.25 6.70 8.99
CA ARG A 216 -6.88 5.54 8.16
C ARG A 216 -6.96 5.86 6.66
N LEU A 217 -8.02 6.56 6.23
CA LEU A 217 -8.16 7.00 4.83
C LEU A 217 -7.07 8.00 4.42
N LYS A 218 -6.74 8.98 5.28
CA LYS A 218 -5.64 9.92 5.02
C LYS A 218 -4.30 9.22 4.92
N ARG A 219 -4.00 8.30 5.84
CA ARG A 219 -2.76 7.49 5.83
C ARG A 219 -2.68 6.68 4.53
N LYS A 220 -3.76 6.00 4.14
CA LYS A 220 -3.84 5.25 2.88
C LYS A 220 -3.62 6.14 1.67
N LEU A 221 -4.26 7.31 1.61
CA LEU A 221 -4.10 8.27 0.52
C LEU A 221 -2.64 8.74 0.41
N VAL A 222 -2.03 9.17 1.50
CA VAL A 222 -0.63 9.63 1.51
C VAL A 222 0.31 8.50 1.07
N ALA A 223 0.11 7.28 1.58
CA ALA A 223 0.90 6.13 1.17
C ALA A 223 0.76 5.83 -0.33
N SER A 224 -0.47 5.86 -0.88
CA SER A 224 -0.70 5.64 -2.31
C SER A 224 -0.09 6.73 -3.20
N LEU A 225 -0.17 8.00 -2.79
CA LEU A 225 0.41 9.11 -3.55
C LEU A 225 1.93 9.07 -3.56
N LEU A 226 2.55 8.79 -2.41
CA LEU A 226 3.98 8.56 -2.31
C LEU A 226 4.41 7.37 -3.18
N ASP A 227 3.66 6.27 -3.10
CA ASP A 227 3.97 5.06 -3.85
C ASP A 227 3.83 5.22 -5.37
N LEU A 228 3.13 6.25 -5.90
CA LEU A 228 3.09 6.53 -7.35
C LEU A 228 4.49 6.81 -7.93
N ALA A 229 5.40 7.37 -7.11
CA ALA A 229 6.77 7.65 -7.53
C ALA A 229 7.54 6.37 -7.90
N LEU A 230 7.22 5.23 -7.29
CA LEU A 230 7.93 3.97 -7.52
C LEU A 230 7.69 3.44 -8.95
N PRO A 231 6.46 3.06 -9.36
CA PRO A 231 6.22 2.65 -10.73
C PRO A 231 6.40 3.80 -11.72
N GLY A 232 6.08 5.05 -11.33
CA GLY A 232 6.28 6.21 -12.18
C GLY A 232 7.73 6.45 -12.56
N SER A 233 8.69 6.19 -11.66
CA SER A 233 10.12 6.29 -11.97
C SER A 233 10.61 5.17 -12.90
N VAL A 234 10.11 3.93 -12.72
CA VAL A 234 10.48 2.79 -13.57
C VAL A 234 9.95 2.94 -14.99
N VAL A 235 8.71 3.44 -15.16
CA VAL A 235 8.11 3.69 -16.48
C VAL A 235 8.68 4.94 -17.15
N GLY A 236 9.33 5.82 -16.38
CA GLY A 236 9.89 7.09 -16.88
C GLY A 236 8.90 8.26 -16.90
N TRP A 237 7.75 8.14 -16.22
CA TRP A 237 6.76 9.22 -16.08
C TRP A 237 7.15 10.25 -15.03
N ILE A 238 7.92 9.85 -14.01
CA ILE A 238 8.33 10.74 -12.92
C ILE A 238 9.87 10.69 -12.79
N PRO A 239 10.59 11.80 -13.03
CA PRO A 239 12.05 11.83 -12.95
C PRO A 239 12.50 11.90 -11.49
N VAL A 240 12.64 10.74 -10.84
CA VAL A 240 13.01 10.61 -9.44
C VAL A 240 14.34 9.85 -9.31
N SER A 241 15.24 10.35 -8.46
CA SER A 241 16.51 9.67 -8.20
C SER A 241 16.31 8.37 -7.42
N MET A 242 17.25 7.42 -7.57
CA MET A 242 17.24 6.15 -6.83
C MET A 242 17.19 6.36 -5.30
N GLY A 243 17.88 7.38 -4.79
CA GLY A 243 17.88 7.70 -3.36
C GLY A 243 16.52 8.20 -2.87
N THR A 244 15.87 9.07 -3.66
CA THR A 244 14.51 9.54 -3.35
C THR A 244 13.50 8.40 -3.36
N VAL A 245 13.59 7.47 -4.33
CA VAL A 245 12.74 6.26 -4.35
C VAL A 245 12.96 5.41 -3.09
N GLY A 246 14.22 5.28 -2.64
CA GLY A 246 14.55 4.59 -1.39
C GLY A 246 13.86 5.22 -0.17
N TRP A 247 13.93 6.54 -0.03
CA TRP A 247 13.26 7.27 1.05
C TRP A 247 11.73 7.15 1.00
N VAL A 248 11.14 7.32 -0.17
CA VAL A 248 9.69 7.15 -0.38
C VAL A 248 9.28 5.75 0.05
N THR A 249 10.00 4.73 -0.43
CA THR A 249 9.75 3.32 -0.10
C THR A 249 9.88 3.08 1.41
N LEU A 250 10.86 3.68 2.07
CA LEU A 250 11.05 3.56 3.52
C LEU A 250 9.84 4.10 4.28
N VAL A 251 9.42 5.34 3.97
CA VAL A 251 8.29 6.00 4.63
C VAL A 251 7.00 5.21 4.41
N THR A 252 6.70 4.81 3.17
CA THR A 252 5.47 4.06 2.87
C THR A 252 5.49 2.65 3.44
N SER A 253 6.66 2.02 3.58
CA SER A 253 6.79 0.71 4.26
C SER A 253 6.48 0.80 5.74
N VAL A 254 6.96 1.83 6.43
CA VAL A 254 6.63 2.06 7.84
C VAL A 254 5.13 2.31 7.98
N MET A 255 4.56 3.21 7.17
CA MET A 255 3.13 3.54 7.23
C MET A 255 2.24 2.31 7.01
N THR A 256 2.53 1.52 5.96
CA THR A 256 1.72 0.34 5.61
C THR A 256 2.03 -0.87 6.50
N GLY A 257 3.24 -0.97 7.06
CA GLY A 257 3.60 -1.96 8.06
C GLY A 257 2.84 -1.73 9.38
N LEU A 258 2.65 -0.47 9.79
CA LEU A 258 1.82 -0.13 10.95
C LEU A 258 0.36 -0.55 10.78
N ASP A 259 -0.20 -0.47 9.57
CA ASP A 259 -1.58 -0.94 9.32
C ASP A 259 -1.71 -2.46 9.54
N VAL A 260 -0.70 -3.23 9.13
CA VAL A 260 -0.65 -4.68 9.36
C VAL A 260 -0.42 -4.99 10.84
N TRP A 261 0.46 -4.23 11.50
CA TRP A 261 0.69 -4.33 12.93
C TRP A 261 -0.60 -4.10 13.73
N GLU A 262 -1.31 -3.00 13.46
CA GLU A 262 -2.61 -2.67 14.06
C GLU A 262 -3.65 -3.79 13.81
N ARG A 263 -3.68 -4.39 12.60
CA ARG A 263 -4.54 -5.53 12.30
C ARG A 263 -4.24 -6.74 13.19
N CYS A 264 -2.98 -7.15 13.30
CA CYS A 264 -2.58 -8.29 14.14
C CYS A 264 -2.89 -8.04 15.63
N GLY A 265 -2.73 -6.82 16.12
CA GLY A 265 -3.09 -6.46 17.50
C GLY A 265 -4.59 -6.57 17.76
N ASN A 266 -5.42 -6.18 16.78
CA ASN A 266 -6.87 -6.32 16.87
C ASN A 266 -7.33 -7.78 16.83
N GLU A 267 -6.63 -8.66 16.12
CA GLU A 267 -6.91 -10.10 16.10
C GLU A 267 -6.68 -10.73 17.47
N ILE A 268 -5.59 -10.36 18.14
CA ILE A 268 -5.27 -10.83 19.48
C ILE A 268 -6.28 -10.30 20.50
N GLY A 269 -6.69 -9.04 20.39
CA GLY A 269 -7.68 -8.46 21.30
C GLY A 269 -9.08 -9.09 21.19
N ARG A 270 -9.33 -9.93 20.18
CA ARG A 270 -10.58 -10.69 20.01
C ARG A 270 -10.52 -12.12 20.58
N ILE A 271 -9.33 -12.61 20.90
CA ILE A 271 -9.07 -13.92 21.52
C ILE A 271 -9.09 -13.76 23.04
#